data_AF-A0A9F2QY24-F1
#
_entry.id   AF-A0A9F2QY24-F1
#
_cell.length_a   1.000
_cell.length_b   1.000
_cell.length_c   1.000
_cell.angle_alpha   90.00
_cell.angle_beta   90.00
_cell.angle_gamma   90.00
#
_symmetry.space_group_name_H-M   'P 1'
#
loop_
_entity.id
_entity.type
_entity.pdbx_description
1 polymer ?
#
loop_
_entity_poly.entity_id
_entity_poly.type
_entity_poly.pdbx_seq_one_letter_code
_entity_poly.pdbx_strand_id
1 'polypeptide(L)'
;MQHQIQCLENNIKKFPKTEDPHDKFLEKMVSFAKSAREQYEKLSNMHNNMIKLYDNLGDYFTFDPKSVSVEEFFGDLSTFRTLFLEALKENHKRRELEEKTKRAKLAKEKAEREKLERQRKKKQLIDMNKEGDETGVMDNLLEALQSGEAFRDRRKRMPRTQDNRKVTLERSRSRQNGTVAAV
;
A
#
# COMPACT_ATOMS: atom_id res chain seq x y z
N MET A 1 41.94 -4.27 -21.06
CA MET A 1 42.45 -2.88 -21.18
C MET A 1 43.94 -2.75 -20.88
N GLN A 2 44.46 -3.12 -19.71
CA GLN A 2 45.90 -2.97 -19.39
C GLN A 2 46.84 -3.48 -20.50
N HIS A 3 46.61 -4.72 -20.93
CA HIS A 3 47.40 -5.35 -21.99
C HIS A 3 47.37 -4.55 -23.31
N GLN A 4 46.22 -4.01 -23.69
CA GLN A 4 46.07 -3.23 -24.92
C GLN A 4 46.86 -1.91 -24.84
N ILE A 5 46.80 -1.22 -23.70
CA ILE A 5 47.57 0.02 -23.51
C ILE A 5 49.07 -0.28 -23.50
N GLN A 6 49.49 -1.42 -22.92
CA GLN A 6 50.88 -1.86 -22.92
C GLN A 6 51.38 -2.25 -24.33
N CYS A 7 50.55 -2.94 -25.12
CA CYS A 7 50.85 -3.21 -26.52
C CYS A 7 51.00 -1.90 -27.32
N LEU A 8 50.12 -0.91 -27.10
CA LEU A 8 50.22 0.40 -27.74
C LEU A 8 51.53 1.12 -27.37
N GLU A 9 51.89 1.17 -26.09
CA GLU A 9 53.17 1.75 -25.67
C GLU A 9 54.37 1.08 -26.35
N ASN A 10 54.35 -0.26 -26.44
CA ASN A 10 55.42 -1.01 -27.07
C ASN A 10 55.49 -0.71 -28.57
N ASN A 11 54.35 -0.57 -29.24
CA ASN A 11 54.28 -0.17 -30.64
C ASN A 11 54.81 1.26 -30.84
N ILE A 12 54.44 2.20 -29.97
CA ILE A 12 54.97 3.58 -29.99
C ILE A 12 56.49 3.59 -29.85
N LYS A 13 57.05 2.81 -28.92
CA LYS A 13 58.51 2.72 -28.69
C LYS A 13 59.27 2.15 -29.90
N LYS A 14 58.65 1.22 -30.62
CA LYS A 14 59.22 0.55 -31.79
C LYS A 14 58.92 1.27 -33.11
N PHE A 15 58.12 2.34 -33.08
CA PHE A 15 57.68 3.02 -34.29
C PHE A 15 58.87 3.75 -34.94
N PRO A 16 59.11 3.55 -36.25
CA PRO A 16 60.17 4.24 -36.95
C PRO A 16 59.91 5.74 -36.99
N LYS A 17 60.98 6.55 -36.99
CA LYS A 17 60.85 7.99 -37.22
C LYS A 17 60.59 8.21 -38.71
N THR A 18 59.44 8.80 -39.01
CA THR A 18 59.04 9.22 -40.35
C THR A 18 59.50 10.67 -40.60
N GLU A 19 59.96 10.97 -41.81
CA GLU A 19 60.29 12.34 -42.25
C GLU A 19 59.09 13.07 -42.89
N ASP A 20 57.98 12.38 -43.12
CA ASP A 20 56.73 12.97 -43.62
C ASP A 20 56.13 13.95 -42.59
N PRO A 21 56.00 15.25 -42.93
CA PRO A 21 55.39 16.25 -42.06
C PRO A 21 53.92 15.99 -41.71
N HIS A 22 53.22 15.13 -42.46
CA HIS A 22 51.81 14.80 -42.22
C HIS A 22 51.63 13.63 -41.24
N ASP A 23 52.70 12.87 -40.94
CA ASP A 23 52.64 11.77 -39.98
C ASP A 23 52.67 12.29 -38.54
N LYS A 24 51.47 12.41 -37.95
CA LYS A 24 51.27 12.83 -36.56
C LYS A 24 51.04 11.65 -35.62
N PHE A 25 51.30 10.41 -36.06
CA PHE A 25 50.96 9.22 -35.29
C PHE A 25 51.63 9.24 -33.92
N LEU A 26 52.95 9.45 -33.85
CA LEU A 26 53.67 9.48 -32.57
C LEU A 26 53.22 10.63 -31.67
N GLU A 27 53.01 11.83 -32.23
CA GLU A 27 52.53 13.00 -31.47
C GLU A 27 51.20 12.69 -30.76
N LYS A 28 50.23 12.16 -31.49
CA LYS A 28 48.90 11.86 -30.93
C LYS A 28 48.90 10.63 -30.04
N MET A 29 49.57 9.56 -30.45
CA MET A 29 49.52 8.28 -29.74
C MET A 29 50.31 8.29 -28.45
N VAL A 30 51.41 9.05 -28.34
CA VAL A 30 52.11 9.24 -27.06
C VAL A 30 51.20 9.94 -26.04
N SER A 31 50.55 11.04 -26.44
CA SER A 31 49.63 11.77 -25.57
C SER A 31 48.44 10.90 -25.15
N PHE A 32 47.85 10.18 -26.11
CA PHE A 32 46.75 9.24 -25.85
C PHE A 32 47.17 8.11 -24.91
N ALA A 33 48.30 7.44 -25.15
CA ALA A 33 48.76 6.32 -24.33
C ALA A 33 49.04 6.75 -22.88
N LYS A 34 49.56 7.98 -22.67
CA LYS A 34 49.73 8.56 -21.34
C LYS A 34 48.37 8.76 -20.64
N SER A 35 47.43 9.41 -21.32
CA SER A 35 46.08 9.65 -20.79
C SER A 35 45.34 8.35 -20.49
N ALA A 36 45.39 7.38 -21.41
CA ALA A 36 44.77 6.07 -21.25
C ALA A 36 45.33 5.31 -20.03
N ARG A 37 46.65 5.39 -19.77
CA ARG A 37 47.27 4.79 -18.59
C ARG A 37 46.77 5.41 -17.29
N GLU A 38 46.75 6.74 -17.23
CA GLU A 38 46.28 7.45 -16.06
C GLU A 38 44.81 7.10 -15.74
N GLN A 39 43.95 7.05 -16.77
CA GLN A 39 42.56 6.67 -16.60
C GLN A 39 42.41 5.20 -16.19
N TYR A 40 43.21 4.31 -16.77
CA TYR A 40 43.22 2.90 -16.38
C TYR A 40 43.65 2.70 -14.93
N GLU A 41 44.70 3.39 -14.46
CA GLU A 41 45.16 3.31 -13.08
C GLU A 41 44.09 3.78 -12.09
N LYS A 42 43.39 4.89 -12.40
CA LYS A 42 42.24 5.35 -11.61
C LYS A 42 41.16 4.28 -11.52
N LEU A 43 40.76 3.72 -12.66
CA LEU A 43 39.73 2.68 -12.70
C LEU A 43 40.15 1.40 -11.98
N SER A 44 41.41 1.00 -12.12
CA SER A 44 41.99 -0.16 -11.41
C SER A 44 41.97 0.04 -9.90
N ASN A 45 42.33 1.24 -9.42
CA ASN A 45 42.26 1.57 -7.99
C ASN A 45 40.81 1.54 -7.47
N MET A 46 39.85 2.08 -8.22
CA MET A 46 38.43 2.02 -7.86
C MET A 46 37.92 0.57 -7.81
N HIS A 47 38.30 -0.26 -8.76
CA HIS A 47 37.93 -1.67 -8.79
C HIS A 47 38.53 -2.46 -7.62
N ASN A 48 39.82 -2.25 -7.32
CA ASN A 48 40.46 -2.87 -6.16
C ASN A 48 39.80 -2.43 -4.84
N ASN A 49 39.40 -1.17 -4.74
CA ASN A 49 38.65 -0.68 -3.58
C ASN A 49 37.27 -1.35 -3.47
N MET A 50 36.55 -1.48 -4.60
CA MET A 50 35.26 -2.17 -4.65
C MET A 50 35.38 -3.63 -4.18
N ILE A 51 36.39 -4.37 -4.65
CA ILE A 51 36.64 -5.76 -4.22
C ILE A 51 36.90 -5.81 -2.71
N LYS A 52 37.77 -4.95 -2.18
CA LYS A 52 38.05 -4.91 -0.73
C LYS A 52 36.79 -4.64 0.11
N LEU A 53 35.92 -3.75 -0.34
CA LEU A 53 34.66 -3.48 0.34
C LEU A 53 33.74 -4.71 0.32
N TYR A 54 33.73 -5.46 -0.78
CA TYR A 54 32.97 -6.69 -0.89
C TYR A 54 33.56 -7.80 0.01
N ASP A 55 34.88 -7.94 0.07
CA ASP A 55 35.54 -8.88 0.98
C ASP A 55 35.21 -8.56 2.45
N ASN A 56 35.24 -7.28 2.82
CA ASN A 56 34.84 -6.82 4.16
C ASN A 56 33.37 -7.16 4.48
N LEU A 57 32.47 -7.15 3.49
CA LEU A 57 31.09 -7.58 3.68
C LEU A 57 31.02 -9.09 3.95
N GLY A 58 31.85 -9.88 3.27
CA GLY A 58 32.02 -11.31 3.54
C GLY A 58 32.42 -11.59 4.98
N ASP A 59 33.41 -10.86 5.50
CA ASP A 59 33.85 -10.98 6.89
C ASP A 59 32.75 -10.54 7.86
N TYR A 60 32.06 -9.44 7.57
CA TYR A 60 31.03 -8.87 8.44
C TYR A 60 29.76 -9.73 8.51
N PHE A 61 29.29 -10.24 7.37
CA PHE A 61 28.09 -11.07 7.28
C PHE A 61 28.39 -12.58 7.26
N THR A 62 29.65 -12.96 7.41
CA THR A 62 30.13 -14.35 7.49
C THR A 62 29.76 -15.23 6.29
N PHE A 63 30.07 -14.77 5.08
CA PHE A 63 29.97 -15.56 3.84
C PHE A 63 31.26 -15.51 3.05
N ASP A 64 31.48 -16.45 2.13
CA ASP A 64 32.65 -16.47 1.25
C ASP A 64 32.44 -15.56 0.01
N PRO A 65 33.17 -14.44 -0.12
CA PRO A 65 33.09 -13.54 -1.28
C PRO A 65 33.48 -14.19 -2.60
N LYS A 66 34.19 -15.32 -2.57
CA LYS A 66 34.60 -16.03 -3.79
C LYS A 66 33.53 -17.00 -4.27
N SER A 67 32.66 -17.47 -3.38
CA SER A 67 31.57 -18.37 -3.74
C SER A 67 30.35 -17.63 -4.27
N VAL A 68 30.12 -16.39 -3.81
CA VAL A 68 28.96 -15.58 -4.21
C VAL A 68 29.48 -14.36 -4.98
N SER A 69 28.99 -14.15 -6.20
CA SER A 69 29.37 -12.96 -6.97
C SER A 69 28.74 -11.68 -6.41
N VAL A 70 29.34 -10.53 -6.70
CA VAL A 70 28.80 -9.22 -6.26
C VAL A 70 27.38 -9.02 -6.78
N GLU A 71 27.11 -9.42 -8.03
CA GLU A 71 25.81 -9.31 -8.67
C GLU A 71 24.76 -10.21 -8.00
N GLU A 72 25.14 -11.44 -7.64
CA GLU A 72 24.26 -12.38 -6.96
C GLU A 72 23.90 -11.88 -5.55
N PHE A 73 24.91 -11.49 -4.76
CA PHE A 73 24.70 -10.96 -3.41
C PHE A 73 23.75 -9.75 -3.39
N PHE A 74 23.99 -8.75 -4.24
CA PHE A 74 23.13 -7.57 -4.30
C PHE A 74 21.79 -7.84 -4.99
N GLY A 75 21.71 -8.83 -5.88
CA GLY A 75 20.47 -9.31 -6.48
C GLY A 75 19.54 -9.92 -5.43
N ASP A 76 20.07 -10.79 -4.59
CA ASP A 76 19.33 -11.40 -3.47
C ASP A 76 18.91 -10.35 -2.45
N LEU A 77 19.81 -9.43 -2.08
CA LEU A 77 19.49 -8.35 -1.14
C LEU A 77 18.39 -7.41 -1.68
N SER A 78 18.42 -7.10 -2.97
CA SER A 78 17.39 -6.31 -3.63
C SER A 78 16.03 -7.02 -3.62
N THR A 79 16.04 -8.32 -3.89
CA THR A 79 14.85 -9.19 -3.82
C THR A 79 14.30 -9.23 -2.40
N PHE A 80 15.15 -9.47 -1.40
CA PHE A 80 14.77 -9.43 0.01
C PHE A 80 14.12 -8.10 0.40
N ARG A 81 14.74 -6.97 0.03
CA ARG A 81 14.18 -5.64 0.32
C ARG A 81 12.80 -5.46 -0.29
N THR A 82 12.60 -5.93 -1.52
CA THR A 82 11.31 -5.83 -2.23
C THR A 82 10.25 -6.65 -1.50
N LEU A 83 10.54 -7.92 -1.21
CA LEU A 83 9.63 -8.83 -0.49
C LEU A 83 9.30 -8.30 0.91
N PHE A 84 10.28 -7.75 1.62
CA PHE A 84 10.06 -7.18 2.94
C PHE A 84 9.09 -5.99 2.91
N LEU A 85 9.24 -5.08 1.95
CA LEU A 85 8.33 -3.93 1.79
C LEU A 85 6.92 -4.36 1.38
N GLU A 86 6.79 -5.41 0.58
CA GLU A 86 5.49 -6.00 0.22
C GLU A 86 4.82 -6.63 1.43
N ALA A 87 5.54 -7.47 2.19
CA ALA A 87 5.04 -8.08 3.42
C ALA A 87 4.61 -7.03 4.47
N LEU A 88 5.32 -5.90 4.57
CA LEU A 88 4.89 -4.78 5.41
C LEU A 88 3.54 -4.21 4.98
N LYS A 89 3.35 -3.95 3.68
CA LYS A 89 2.08 -3.46 3.13
C LYS A 89 0.94 -4.46 3.37
N GLU A 90 1.20 -5.75 3.16
CA GLU A 90 0.23 -6.81 3.40
C GLU A 90 -0.16 -6.92 4.87
N ASN A 91 0.79 -6.80 5.78
CA ASN A 91 0.53 -6.78 7.23
C ASN A 91 -0.36 -5.60 7.65
N HIS A 92 -0.15 -4.42 7.07
CA HIS A 92 -1.03 -3.27 7.30
C HIS A 92 -2.46 -3.55 6.80
N LYS A 93 -2.61 -4.02 5.56
CA LYS A 93 -3.92 -4.37 5.00
C LYS A 93 -4.64 -5.45 5.83
N ARG A 94 -3.91 -6.46 6.28
CA ARG A 94 -4.44 -7.53 7.12
C ARG A 94 -4.98 -6.97 8.45
N ARG A 95 -4.22 -6.10 9.12
CA ARG A 95 -4.65 -5.44 10.36
C ARG A 95 -5.93 -4.62 10.18
N GLU A 96 -6.01 -3.83 9.10
CA GLU A 96 -7.20 -3.04 8.80
C GLU A 96 -8.43 -3.90 8.54
N LEU A 97 -8.26 -5.01 7.79
CA LEU A 97 -9.34 -5.95 7.50
C LEU A 97 -9.83 -6.66 8.77
N GLU A 98 -8.91 -7.09 9.63
CA GLU A 98 -9.21 -7.71 10.92
C GLU A 98 -10.02 -6.73 11.82
N GLU A 99 -9.60 -5.47 11.91
CA GLU A 99 -10.33 -4.44 12.67
C GLU A 99 -11.72 -4.17 12.09
N LYS A 100 -11.84 -4.04 10.76
CA LYS A 100 -13.12 -3.84 10.08
C LYS A 100 -14.08 -5.02 10.34
N THR A 101 -13.55 -6.24 10.27
CA THR A 101 -14.31 -7.47 10.52
C THR A 101 -14.77 -7.56 11.97
N LYS A 102 -13.89 -7.23 12.93
CA LYS A 102 -14.22 -7.19 14.36
C LYS A 102 -15.32 -6.16 14.66
N ARG A 103 -15.21 -4.95 14.09
CA ARG A 103 -16.24 -3.91 14.23
C ARG A 103 -17.58 -4.35 13.64
N ALA A 104 -17.58 -4.98 12.46
CA ALA A 104 -18.80 -5.49 11.84
C ALA A 104 -19.46 -6.61 12.67
N LYS A 105 -18.67 -7.53 13.23
CA LYS A 105 -19.19 -8.59 14.13
C LYS A 105 -19.83 -8.00 15.39
N LEU A 106 -19.14 -7.08 16.07
CA LEU A 106 -19.67 -6.40 17.27
C LEU A 106 -20.95 -5.60 16.97
N ALA A 107 -21.03 -4.94 15.82
CA ALA A 107 -22.23 -4.22 15.41
C ALA A 107 -23.42 -5.17 15.16
N LYS A 108 -23.18 -6.32 14.51
CA LYS A 108 -24.21 -7.34 14.29
C LYS A 108 -24.70 -7.95 15.60
N GLU A 109 -23.79 -8.35 16.49
CA GLU A 109 -24.15 -8.92 17.80
C GLU A 109 -24.96 -7.92 18.65
N LYS A 110 -24.57 -6.64 18.64
CA LYS A 110 -25.31 -5.58 19.33
C LYS A 110 -26.71 -5.40 18.74
N ALA A 111 -26.85 -5.41 17.42
CA ALA A 111 -28.14 -5.30 16.75
C ALA A 111 -29.06 -6.50 17.04
N GLU A 112 -28.51 -7.72 17.09
CA GLU A 112 -29.27 -8.92 17.45
C GLU A 112 -29.71 -8.90 18.92
N ARG A 113 -28.82 -8.49 19.84
CA ARG A 113 -29.16 -8.33 21.26
C ARG A 113 -30.27 -7.30 21.46
N GLU A 114 -30.18 -6.15 20.79
CA GLU A 114 -31.22 -5.12 20.84
C GLU A 114 -32.54 -5.64 20.26
N LYS A 115 -32.51 -6.38 19.14
CA LYS A 115 -33.71 -6.99 18.55
C LYS A 115 -34.38 -7.99 19.51
N LEU A 116 -33.59 -8.83 20.19
CA LEU A 116 -34.10 -9.79 21.17
C LEU A 116 -34.69 -9.09 22.41
N GLU A 117 -34.03 -8.04 22.90
CA GLU A 117 -34.53 -7.23 24.02
C GLU A 117 -35.86 -6.56 23.67
N ARG A 118 -35.99 -6.00 22.46
CA ARG A 118 -37.26 -5.44 21.95
C ARG A 118 -38.36 -6.50 21.89
N GLN A 119 -38.05 -7.70 21.42
CA GLN A 119 -39.01 -8.80 21.39
C GLN A 119 -39.43 -9.23 22.80
N ARG A 120 -38.51 -9.29 23.78
CA ARG A 120 -38.82 -9.60 25.18
C ARG A 120 -39.71 -8.54 25.83
N LYS A 121 -39.37 -7.26 25.68
CA LYS A 121 -40.20 -6.15 26.20
C LYS A 121 -41.60 -6.14 25.59
N LYS A 122 -41.70 -6.39 24.27
CA LYS A 122 -43.01 -6.52 23.60
C LYS A 122 -43.81 -7.72 24.13
N LYS A 123 -43.17 -8.86 24.41
CA LYS A 123 -43.83 -10.04 24.99
C LYS A 123 -44.29 -9.79 26.43
N GLN A 124 -43.56 -9.03 27.24
CA GLN A 124 -44.00 -8.68 28.60
C GLN A 124 -45.26 -7.80 28.61
N LEU A 125 -45.42 -6.92 27.61
CA LEU A 125 -46.62 -6.10 27.44
C LEU A 125 -47.83 -6.88 26.86
N ILE A 126 -47.57 -8.03 26.23
CA ILE A 126 -48.56 -8.87 25.55
C ILE A 126 -48.35 -10.30 26.06
N ASP A 127 -48.63 -10.52 27.34
CA ASP A 127 -48.60 -11.87 27.91
C ASP A 127 -49.97 -12.52 27.70
N MET A 128 -50.17 -13.12 26.51
CA MET A 128 -51.40 -13.84 26.16
C MET A 128 -51.39 -15.31 26.62
N ASN A 129 -50.31 -15.77 27.26
CA ASN A 129 -50.13 -17.18 27.62
C ASN A 129 -50.31 -17.48 29.12
N LYS A 130 -50.61 -16.48 29.95
CA LYS A 130 -51.19 -16.73 31.27
C LYS A 130 -52.68 -17.02 31.08
N GLU A 131 -52.98 -18.31 30.94
CA GLU A 131 -54.34 -18.81 31.12
C GLU A 131 -54.77 -18.55 32.57
N GLY A 132 -55.51 -17.46 32.77
CA GLY A 132 -56.15 -17.10 34.02
C GLY A 132 -56.88 -15.78 33.85
N ASP A 133 -58.18 -15.76 34.13
CA ASP A 133 -59.09 -14.61 33.99
C ASP A 133 -58.57 -13.35 34.72
N GLU A 134 -57.76 -12.54 34.06
CA GLU A 134 -57.30 -11.24 34.57
C GLU A 134 -58.08 -10.11 33.87
N THR A 135 -59.21 -9.72 34.47
CA THR A 135 -59.97 -8.51 34.15
C THR A 135 -59.09 -7.28 34.39
N GLY A 136 -58.28 -6.89 33.41
CA GLY A 136 -57.30 -5.79 33.56
C GLY A 136 -56.26 -5.69 32.45
N VAL A 137 -56.19 -6.65 31.53
CA VAL A 137 -55.29 -6.62 30.36
C VAL A 137 -55.53 -5.38 29.49
N MET A 138 -56.79 -5.00 29.28
CA MET A 138 -57.14 -3.82 28.47
C MET A 138 -56.71 -2.51 29.14
N ASP A 139 -56.92 -2.39 30.45
CA ASP A 139 -56.54 -1.20 31.21
C ASP A 139 -55.01 -1.05 31.29
N ASN A 140 -54.28 -2.15 31.48
CA ASN A 140 -52.81 -2.17 31.43
C ASN A 140 -52.27 -1.75 30.04
N LEU A 141 -52.92 -2.17 28.95
CA LEU A 141 -52.56 -1.74 27.60
C LEU A 141 -52.83 -0.25 27.37
N LEU A 142 -53.97 0.25 27.83
CA LEU A 142 -54.32 1.67 27.72
C LEU A 142 -53.42 2.55 28.59
N GLU A 143 -53.05 2.10 29.79
CA GLU A 143 -52.09 2.78 30.67
C GLU A 143 -50.69 2.81 30.06
N ALA A 144 -50.23 1.71 29.44
CA ALA A 144 -48.95 1.66 28.73
C ALA A 144 -48.93 2.57 27.47
N LEU A 145 -50.08 2.74 26.80
CA LEU A 145 -50.24 3.69 25.69
C LEU A 145 -50.24 5.15 26.19
N GLN A 146 -50.93 5.43 27.30
CA GLN A 146 -51.07 6.77 27.89
C GLN A 146 -49.76 7.25 28.56
N SER A 147 -49.08 6.38 29.30
CA SER A 147 -47.74 6.64 29.88
C SER A 147 -46.63 6.69 28.82
N GLY A 148 -46.94 6.28 27.59
CA GLY A 148 -46.02 6.24 26.45
C GLY A 148 -45.00 5.10 26.49
N GLU A 149 -45.14 4.14 27.43
CA GLU A 149 -44.32 2.92 27.51
C GLU A 149 -44.43 2.05 26.26
N ALA A 150 -45.64 1.95 25.69
CA ALA A 150 -45.89 1.21 24.46
C ALA A 150 -45.09 1.73 23.23
N PHE A 151 -44.53 2.95 23.29
CA PHE A 151 -43.88 3.60 22.14
C PHE A 151 -42.44 4.05 22.39
N ARG A 152 -41.82 3.68 23.53
CA ARG A 152 -40.47 4.17 23.90
C ARG A 152 -39.38 3.86 22.85
N ASP A 153 -39.55 2.83 22.02
CA ASP A 153 -38.55 2.45 21.00
C ASP A 153 -38.53 3.29 19.72
N ARG A 154 -39.61 4.01 19.35
CA ARG A 154 -39.56 4.86 18.12
C ARG A 154 -38.73 6.13 18.29
N ARG A 155 -38.37 6.50 19.53
CA ARG A 155 -37.67 7.77 19.84
C ARG A 155 -36.14 7.67 19.88
N LYS A 156 -35.53 6.50 19.72
CA LYS A 156 -34.08 6.39 19.43
C LYS A 156 -33.81 6.61 17.93
N ARG A 157 -34.17 7.80 17.42
CA ARG A 157 -33.50 8.31 16.20
C ARG A 157 -32.07 8.66 16.61
N MET A 158 -31.08 8.19 15.85
CA MET A 158 -29.70 8.63 15.99
C MET A 158 -29.64 10.17 16.02
N PRO A 159 -28.72 10.79 16.79
CA PRO A 159 -28.58 12.23 16.77
C PRO A 159 -28.29 12.65 15.33
N ARG A 160 -29.22 13.37 14.69
CA ARG A 160 -28.92 14.06 13.45
C ARG A 160 -27.86 15.10 13.81
N THR A 161 -26.63 14.90 13.35
CA THR A 161 -25.65 15.99 13.27
C THR A 161 -26.32 17.13 12.52
N GLN A 162 -26.56 18.23 13.22
CA GLN A 162 -27.26 19.39 12.74
C GLN A 162 -26.34 20.14 11.78
N ASP A 163 -26.20 19.65 10.55
CA ASP A 163 -25.54 20.40 9.49
C ASP A 163 -26.60 21.21 8.73
N ASN A 164 -26.40 22.52 8.80
CA ASN A 164 -27.27 23.56 8.28
C ASN A 164 -27.21 23.55 6.74
N ARG A 165 -28.08 22.77 6.08
CA ARG A 165 -28.39 23.00 4.66
C ARG A 165 -29.89 23.01 4.46
N LYS A 166 -30.44 24.23 4.44
CA LYS A 166 -31.76 24.52 3.86
C LYS A 166 -31.76 24.00 2.42
N VAL A 167 -32.45 22.90 2.17
CA VAL A 167 -32.83 22.50 0.81
C VAL A 167 -34.24 23.02 0.59
N THR A 168 -34.34 24.09 -0.21
CA THR A 168 -35.60 24.62 -0.73
C THR A 168 -36.24 23.55 -1.61
N LEU A 169 -37.43 23.10 -1.20
CA LEU A 169 -38.30 22.24 -2.01
C LEU A 169 -38.94 23.10 -3.10
N GLU A 170 -38.31 23.19 -4.27
CA GLU A 170 -38.95 23.70 -5.48
C GLU A 170 -39.99 22.70 -5.97
N ARG A 171 -41.25 23.07 -5.77
CA ARG A 171 -42.44 22.33 -6.20
C ARG A 171 -42.81 22.80 -7.61
N SER A 172 -42.17 22.25 -8.64
CA SER A 172 -42.59 22.51 -10.02
C SER A 172 -43.79 21.63 -10.40
N ARG A 173 -44.93 22.28 -10.60
CA ARG A 173 -46.20 21.70 -11.02
C ARG A 173 -46.19 21.32 -12.51
N SER A 174 -46.75 20.14 -12.77
CA SER A 174 -47.36 19.57 -13.98
C SER A 174 -47.88 20.51 -15.08
N ARG A 175 -47.65 20.12 -16.34
CA ARG A 175 -48.51 20.08 -17.57
C ARG A 175 -47.59 19.88 -18.80
N GLN A 176 -47.82 19.12 -19.87
CA GLN A 176 -48.98 18.37 -20.39
C GLN A 176 -48.50 17.65 -21.68
N ASN A 177 -48.98 16.42 -21.90
CA ASN A 177 -49.21 15.66 -23.15
C ASN A 177 -48.19 15.59 -24.32
N GLY A 178 -48.04 14.37 -24.83
CA GLY A 178 -48.34 14.12 -26.25
C GLY A 178 -47.26 13.41 -27.05
N THR A 179 -47.32 12.08 -27.06
CA THR A 179 -46.81 11.19 -28.11
C THR A 179 -47.00 11.73 -29.54
N VAL A 180 -45.97 11.69 -30.38
CA VAL A 180 -46.04 11.15 -31.77
C VAL A 180 -44.64 10.67 -32.18
N ALA A 181 -44.58 9.43 -32.68
CA ALA A 181 -43.45 8.85 -33.39
C ALA A 181 -43.53 9.18 -34.90
N ALA A 182 -42.40 9.37 -35.57
CA ALA A 182 -42.25 9.02 -36.99
C ALA A 182 -40.78 9.03 -37.42
N VAL A 183 -40.37 7.88 -37.97
CA VAL A 183 -39.44 7.61 -39.08
C VAL A 183 -38.07 8.27 -39.07
#